data_AF-A0A2P8DB66-F1
#
_entry.id   AF-A0A2P8DB66-F1
#
_cell.length_a   1.000
_cell.length_b   1.000
_cell.length_c   1.000
_cell.angle_alpha   90.00
_cell.angle_beta   90.00
_cell.angle_gamma   90.00
#
_symmetry.space_group_name_H-M   'P 1'
#
loop_
_entity.id
_entity.type
_entity.pdbx_description
1 polymer ?
#
loop_
_entity_poly.entity_id
_entity_poly.type
_entity_poly.pdbx_seq_one_letter_code
_entity_poly.pdbx_strand_id
1 'polypeptide(L)'
;MKRRLYHLLMLLLLAACAGQAQGQKNVLVYSAANRTHTDKSRILTLDLKKDFGAIGNGAADDQPAFDAAAAFINARKGNCKLVIPQGTYRVGRQVANKEGRYMTGSNVMNIGGEDVGYQSNIEIAGAGQAILKYKDNMQYGYFTMAGMPQNIQAAKGVDVHKEAATLGKCINIFNCGNVRISNLVLDGNFYPGKMKVGGRHLAASQGIQQEHYGIFINYSENVSISNVTAKRFGLDGFLIFNASTVKKNIRFDNCVADYNGRQGMSILFADGVQVNNCKFTNTGMGELQYSGLQAGVDLEPEQSDYVIQNVTFNNCTFENSRNTSVAVSSGAGKVRNISFTKCNIINVNTVGNSIALDIGRHKALQFTDCNIYGYVLIAQSNAATASEGYSFKRCLFSDCYYGKSRQSLVPTSTILIYPPGGNQNWDYVTMDNCTFDVYTKRPWHYLKSAPGRMSRISNSIIYANGGKEITGNDNTILQDDNISLENNTFYLRSESAYIHGGKTIAPANSTAEVKWNGNTIRRWGGRTPARQCTAGTSRPR
;
A
#
# COMPACT_ATOMS: atom_id res chain seq x y z
N MET A 1 -50.79 -0.46 -15.45
CA MET A 1 -50.52 0.86 -16.08
C MET A 1 -49.30 1.59 -15.52
N LYS A 2 -49.11 1.71 -14.20
CA LYS A 2 -47.97 2.45 -13.59
C LYS A 2 -46.56 1.93 -13.94
N ARG A 3 -46.36 0.64 -14.28
CA ARG A 3 -45.05 0.10 -14.72
C ARG A 3 -44.62 0.46 -16.15
N ARG A 4 -45.57 0.78 -17.05
CA ARG A 4 -45.25 1.19 -18.43
C ARG A 4 -44.88 2.69 -18.52
N LEU A 5 -45.36 3.49 -17.57
CA LEU A 5 -45.04 4.92 -17.50
C LEU A 5 -43.59 5.18 -17.02
N TYR A 6 -43.05 4.33 -16.14
CA TYR A 6 -41.64 4.41 -15.71
C TYR A 6 -40.64 3.99 -16.79
N HIS A 7 -40.98 3.00 -17.65
CA HIS A 7 -40.13 2.64 -18.79
C HIS A 7 -40.12 3.72 -19.88
N LEU A 8 -41.25 4.41 -20.11
CA LEU A 8 -41.33 5.50 -21.07
C LEU A 8 -40.62 6.77 -20.56
N LEU A 9 -40.71 7.08 -19.26
CA LEU A 9 -39.99 8.21 -18.65
C LEU A 9 -38.47 7.99 -18.63
N MET A 10 -38.01 6.75 -18.44
CA MET A 10 -36.58 6.42 -18.44
C MET A 10 -35.96 6.41 -19.84
N LEU A 11 -36.74 6.09 -20.88
CA LEU A 11 -36.35 6.24 -22.29
C LEU A 11 -36.36 7.70 -22.75
N LEU A 12 -37.24 8.55 -22.20
CA LEU A 12 -37.29 10.00 -22.51
C LEU A 12 -36.22 10.81 -21.75
N LEU A 13 -35.81 10.40 -20.54
CA LEU A 13 -34.68 11.04 -19.83
C LEU A 13 -33.31 10.68 -20.43
N LEU A 14 -33.19 9.59 -21.20
CA LEU A 14 -31.99 9.28 -21.96
C LEU A 14 -31.86 10.10 -23.27
N ALA A 15 -32.94 10.76 -23.71
CA ALA A 15 -32.95 11.59 -24.92
C ALA A 15 -32.79 13.10 -24.65
N ALA A 16 -32.94 13.57 -23.41
CA ALA A 16 -32.98 15.00 -23.08
C ALA A 16 -31.64 15.64 -22.64
N CYS A 17 -30.51 14.94 -22.79
CA CYS A 17 -29.16 15.53 -22.65
C CYS A 17 -28.48 15.84 -23.99
N ALA A 18 -29.20 15.74 -25.11
CA ALA A 18 -28.71 16.13 -26.43
C ALA A 18 -29.03 17.62 -26.69
N GLY A 19 -28.35 18.51 -25.97
CA GLY A 19 -28.55 19.95 -26.13
C GLY A 19 -27.27 20.72 -25.79
N GLN A 20 -26.54 21.07 -26.84
CA GLN A 20 -25.35 21.94 -26.90
C GLN A 20 -23.99 21.28 -26.68
N ALA A 21 -23.47 20.69 -27.77
CA ALA A 21 -22.08 20.87 -28.17
C ALA A 21 -22.01 20.84 -29.69
N GLN A 22 -21.66 21.96 -30.32
CA GLN A 22 -21.23 21.98 -31.71
C GLN A 22 -20.01 21.05 -31.86
N GLY A 23 -20.16 19.99 -32.66
CA GLY A 23 -19.02 19.31 -33.30
C GLY A 23 -18.50 18.01 -32.70
N GLN A 24 -19.30 17.16 -32.05
CA GLN A 24 -18.84 15.81 -31.67
C GLN A 24 -19.27 14.76 -32.71
N LYS A 25 -18.28 14.12 -33.35
CA LYS A 25 -18.44 12.93 -34.21
C LYS A 25 -19.23 11.84 -33.46
N ASN A 26 -20.09 11.12 -34.16
CA ASN A 26 -20.97 10.05 -33.67
C ASN A 26 -20.31 9.19 -32.57
N VAL A 27 -20.71 9.39 -31.31
CA VAL A 27 -20.31 8.55 -30.19
C VAL A 27 -20.94 7.17 -30.37
N LEU A 28 -20.13 6.11 -30.30
CA LEU A 28 -20.57 4.73 -30.45
C LEU A 28 -21.42 4.33 -29.25
N VAL A 29 -22.65 3.90 -29.52
CA VAL A 29 -23.57 3.37 -28.51
C VAL A 29 -23.85 1.90 -28.81
N TYR A 30 -23.87 1.07 -27.77
CA TYR A 30 -24.23 -0.34 -27.91
C TYR A 30 -25.63 -0.47 -28.50
N SER A 31 -25.83 -1.45 -29.39
CA SER A 31 -27.12 -1.70 -30.01
C SER A 31 -27.31 -3.20 -30.18
N ALA A 32 -28.38 -3.74 -29.60
CA ALA A 32 -28.73 -5.15 -29.74
C ALA A 32 -29.08 -5.55 -31.19
N ALA A 33 -29.41 -4.57 -32.05
CA ALA A 33 -29.68 -4.78 -33.46
C ALA A 33 -28.39 -4.85 -34.31
N ASN A 34 -27.26 -4.38 -33.81
CA ASN A 34 -26.00 -4.40 -34.53
C ASN A 34 -25.28 -5.74 -34.28
N ARG A 35 -25.17 -6.57 -35.34
CA ARG A 35 -24.49 -7.88 -35.27
C ARG A 35 -23.06 -7.80 -34.76
N THR A 36 -22.30 -6.77 -35.11
CA THR A 36 -20.92 -6.59 -34.60
C THR A 36 -20.91 -6.32 -33.10
N HIS A 37 -21.94 -5.63 -32.58
CA HIS A 37 -22.07 -5.34 -31.16
C HIS A 37 -22.57 -6.55 -30.35
N THR A 38 -23.23 -7.53 -30.97
CA THR A 38 -23.74 -8.73 -30.28
C THR A 38 -22.89 -9.98 -30.50
N ASP A 39 -22.10 -10.03 -31.57
CA ASP A 39 -21.17 -11.14 -31.88
C ASP A 39 -20.11 -11.28 -30.78
N LYS A 40 -20.12 -12.39 -30.05
CA LYS A 40 -19.19 -12.71 -28.96
C LYS A 40 -18.11 -13.73 -29.35
N SER A 41 -18.07 -14.16 -30.60
CA SER A 41 -17.04 -15.11 -31.08
C SER A 41 -15.63 -14.52 -31.07
N ARG A 42 -15.52 -13.19 -31.01
CA ARG A 42 -14.26 -12.43 -30.99
C ARG A 42 -14.32 -11.26 -30.02
N ILE A 43 -13.15 -10.86 -29.52
CA ILE A 43 -13.01 -9.62 -28.76
C ILE A 43 -13.23 -8.43 -29.69
N LEU A 44 -14.15 -7.54 -29.32
CA LEU A 44 -14.38 -6.30 -30.04
C LEU A 44 -13.36 -5.25 -29.58
N THR A 45 -12.55 -4.75 -30.51
CA THR A 45 -11.62 -3.65 -30.21
C THR A 45 -12.34 -2.32 -30.38
N LEU A 46 -12.22 -1.47 -29.36
CA LEU A 46 -12.77 -0.13 -29.26
C LEU A 46 -11.63 0.86 -29.10
N ASP A 47 -11.75 2.07 -29.66
CA ASP A 47 -10.78 3.15 -29.55
C ASP A 47 -11.43 4.37 -28.89
N LEU A 48 -10.82 4.84 -27.79
CA LEU A 48 -11.40 5.91 -26.98
C LEU A 48 -11.62 7.22 -27.76
N LYS A 49 -10.71 7.57 -28.68
CA LYS A 49 -10.83 8.81 -29.46
C LYS A 49 -11.79 8.62 -30.63
N LYS A 50 -11.60 7.56 -31.41
CA LYS A 50 -12.36 7.31 -32.63
C LYS A 50 -13.83 6.98 -32.34
N ASP A 51 -14.07 6.11 -31.36
CA ASP A 51 -15.40 5.56 -31.11
C ASP A 51 -16.17 6.37 -30.06
N PHE A 52 -15.49 7.01 -29.11
CA PHE A 52 -16.16 7.74 -28.02
C PHE A 52 -15.85 9.23 -27.98
N GLY A 53 -15.06 9.74 -28.94
CA GLY A 53 -14.86 11.17 -29.13
C GLY A 53 -13.96 11.84 -28.10
N ALA A 54 -13.12 11.09 -27.38
CA ALA A 54 -12.10 11.68 -26.52
C ALA A 54 -11.07 12.48 -27.33
N ILE A 55 -10.56 13.55 -26.75
CA ILE A 55 -9.59 14.46 -27.36
C ILE A 55 -8.18 14.14 -26.83
N GLY A 56 -8.00 14.03 -25.51
CA GLY A 56 -6.73 13.67 -24.89
C GLY A 56 -5.61 14.71 -25.06
N ASN A 57 -5.96 16.00 -25.10
CA ASN A 57 -5.02 17.13 -25.27
C ASN A 57 -4.60 17.80 -23.95
N GLY A 58 -5.03 17.28 -22.81
CA GLY A 58 -4.73 17.82 -21.48
C GLY A 58 -5.57 19.02 -21.06
N ALA A 59 -6.53 19.45 -21.88
CA ALA A 59 -7.41 20.59 -21.61
C ALA A 59 -8.91 20.24 -21.69
N ALA A 60 -9.32 19.48 -22.72
CA ALA A 60 -10.72 19.10 -22.91
C ALA A 60 -11.21 18.13 -21.83
N ASP A 61 -12.48 18.26 -21.44
CA ASP A 61 -13.13 17.32 -20.52
C ASP A 61 -13.44 16.01 -21.24
N ASP A 62 -12.63 14.99 -20.98
CA ASP A 62 -12.72 13.68 -21.61
C ASP A 62 -13.57 12.69 -20.81
N GLN A 63 -14.07 13.08 -19.61
CA GLN A 63 -14.93 12.22 -18.79
C GLN A 63 -16.12 11.61 -19.56
N PRO A 64 -16.86 12.36 -20.40
CA PRO A 64 -18.00 11.78 -21.15
C PRO A 64 -17.61 10.61 -22.07
N ALA A 65 -16.40 10.62 -22.64
CA ALA A 65 -15.93 9.55 -23.51
C ALA A 65 -15.66 8.26 -22.71
N PHE A 66 -15.11 8.38 -21.49
CA PHE A 66 -14.95 7.24 -20.60
C PHE A 66 -16.29 6.69 -20.10
N ASP A 67 -17.25 7.56 -19.78
CA ASP A 67 -18.62 7.15 -19.42
C ASP A 67 -19.24 6.32 -20.56
N ALA A 68 -19.13 6.79 -21.81
CA ALA A 68 -19.67 6.12 -22.99
C ALA A 68 -18.97 4.77 -23.26
N ALA A 69 -17.64 4.71 -23.14
CA ALA A 69 -16.88 3.48 -23.28
C ALA A 69 -17.28 2.43 -22.22
N ALA A 70 -17.37 2.85 -20.96
CA ALA A 70 -17.83 2.00 -19.87
C ALA A 70 -19.26 1.50 -20.10
N ALA A 71 -20.18 2.37 -20.49
CA ALA A 71 -21.56 2.01 -20.81
C ALA A 71 -21.64 0.97 -21.94
N PHE A 72 -20.85 1.14 -23.00
CA PHE A 72 -20.78 0.17 -24.10
C PHE A 72 -20.28 -1.20 -23.63
N ILE A 73 -19.17 -1.24 -22.89
CA ILE A 73 -18.57 -2.49 -22.38
C ILE A 73 -19.54 -3.20 -21.42
N ASN A 74 -20.19 -2.44 -20.54
CA ASN A 74 -21.16 -2.93 -19.58
C ASN A 74 -22.42 -3.49 -20.27
N ALA A 75 -22.98 -2.75 -21.24
CA ALA A 75 -24.13 -3.20 -22.03
C ALA A 75 -23.82 -4.47 -22.82
N ARG A 76 -22.59 -4.57 -23.34
CA ARG A 76 -22.11 -5.75 -24.03
C ARG A 76 -21.77 -6.90 -23.07
N LYS A 77 -21.61 -6.69 -21.76
CA LYS A 77 -21.09 -7.68 -20.79
C LYS A 77 -19.65 -8.11 -21.09
N GLY A 78 -18.76 -7.14 -21.31
CA GLY A 78 -17.34 -7.40 -21.61
C GLY A 78 -17.09 -7.94 -23.02
N ASN A 79 -16.10 -8.83 -23.18
CA ASN A 79 -15.58 -9.31 -24.48
C ASN A 79 -15.14 -8.16 -25.39
N CYS A 80 -14.44 -7.20 -24.79
CA CYS A 80 -14.02 -5.95 -25.40
C CYS A 80 -12.57 -5.64 -25.02
N LYS A 81 -11.85 -5.04 -25.97
CA LYS A 81 -10.56 -4.38 -25.74
C LYS A 81 -10.73 -2.89 -26.00
N LEU A 82 -10.63 -2.08 -24.97
CA LEU A 82 -10.56 -0.62 -25.09
C LEU A 82 -9.10 -0.19 -25.22
N VAL A 83 -8.77 0.39 -26.37
CA VAL A 83 -7.52 1.09 -26.60
C VAL A 83 -7.72 2.56 -26.23
N ILE A 84 -6.86 3.08 -25.38
CA ILE A 84 -6.78 4.49 -25.03
C ILE A 84 -5.56 5.07 -25.75
N PRO A 85 -5.72 5.79 -26.87
CA PRO A 85 -4.59 6.35 -27.60
C PRO A 85 -3.72 7.26 -26.72
N GLN A 86 -2.47 7.49 -27.12
CA GLN A 86 -1.59 8.39 -26.38
C GLN A 86 -2.23 9.78 -26.23
N GLY A 87 -2.08 10.35 -25.05
CA GLY A 87 -2.65 11.66 -24.71
C GLY A 87 -2.76 11.87 -23.21
N THR A 88 -3.10 13.10 -22.83
CA THR A 88 -3.52 13.43 -21.46
C THR A 88 -5.01 13.73 -21.48
N TYR A 89 -5.79 12.93 -20.77
CA TYR A 89 -7.23 13.02 -20.73
C TYR A 89 -7.65 13.67 -19.42
N ARG A 90 -8.35 14.82 -19.48
CA ARG A 90 -8.85 15.46 -18.26
C ARG A 90 -10.17 14.83 -17.85
N VAL A 91 -10.21 14.31 -16.62
CA VAL A 91 -11.31 13.47 -16.14
C VAL A 91 -11.80 13.91 -14.76
N GLY A 92 -12.85 13.27 -14.27
CA GLY A 92 -13.49 13.54 -12.99
C GLY A 92 -14.77 14.37 -13.14
N ARG A 93 -15.79 14.05 -12.35
CA ARG A 93 -17.05 14.79 -12.28
C ARG A 93 -17.60 14.69 -10.87
N GLN A 94 -18.15 15.77 -10.33
CA GLN A 94 -18.83 15.77 -9.04
C GLN A 94 -20.27 16.24 -9.21
N VAL A 95 -21.18 15.64 -8.44
CA VAL A 95 -22.59 16.00 -8.39
C VAL A 95 -22.93 16.41 -6.96
N ALA A 96 -23.47 17.62 -6.80
CA ALA A 96 -23.89 18.13 -5.49
C ALA A 96 -25.11 17.36 -4.95
N ASN A 97 -25.17 17.17 -3.63
CA ASN A 97 -26.32 16.57 -2.92
C ASN A 97 -26.72 15.16 -3.36
N LYS A 98 -25.83 14.45 -4.07
CA LYS A 98 -26.08 13.08 -4.52
C LYS A 98 -25.74 12.10 -3.39
N GLU A 99 -26.62 11.13 -3.15
CA GLU A 99 -26.48 10.11 -2.09
C GLU A 99 -26.32 10.71 -0.68
N GLY A 100 -26.94 11.88 -0.46
CA GLY A 100 -26.88 12.57 0.83
C GLY A 100 -25.55 13.24 1.13
N ARG A 101 -24.65 13.40 0.15
CA ARG A 101 -23.33 14.05 0.32
C ARG A 101 -23.27 15.45 -0.25
N TYR A 102 -22.41 16.31 0.33
CA TYR A 102 -22.13 17.66 -0.20
C TYR A 102 -21.74 17.58 -1.68
N MET A 103 -20.75 16.75 -2.03
CA MET A 103 -20.34 16.49 -3.41
C MET A 103 -19.98 15.02 -3.61
N THR A 104 -20.65 14.33 -4.53
CA THR A 104 -20.33 12.93 -4.88
C THR A 104 -19.60 12.86 -6.22
N GLY A 105 -18.38 12.35 -6.18
CA GLY A 105 -17.56 12.06 -7.36
C GLY A 105 -18.08 10.86 -8.15
N SER A 106 -17.98 10.93 -9.47
CA SER A 106 -18.24 9.79 -10.37
C SER A 106 -16.94 9.05 -10.67
N ASN A 107 -17.02 7.73 -10.81
CA ASN A 107 -15.88 6.94 -11.28
C ASN A 107 -15.49 7.36 -12.70
N VAL A 108 -14.19 7.39 -13.02
CA VAL A 108 -13.74 7.74 -14.39
C VAL A 108 -14.11 6.62 -15.36
N MET A 109 -13.71 5.39 -15.04
CA MET A 109 -14.06 4.18 -15.80
C MET A 109 -14.75 3.17 -14.87
N ASN A 110 -16.07 3.00 -15.02
CA ASN A 110 -16.85 2.09 -14.20
C ASN A 110 -17.21 0.79 -14.94
N ILE A 111 -16.43 -0.27 -14.71
CA ILE A 111 -16.67 -1.59 -15.28
C ILE A 111 -17.33 -2.49 -14.24
N GLY A 112 -18.55 -2.91 -14.55
CA GLY A 112 -19.40 -3.66 -13.62
C GLY A 112 -20.13 -2.78 -12.62
N GLY A 113 -20.64 -3.43 -11.57
CA GLY A 113 -21.50 -2.86 -10.54
C GLY A 113 -22.58 -3.86 -10.13
N GLU A 114 -23.21 -3.61 -8.99
CA GLU A 114 -24.24 -4.49 -8.43
C GLU A 114 -25.38 -4.75 -9.42
N ASP A 115 -25.83 -3.70 -10.13
CA ASP A 115 -26.94 -3.77 -11.09
C ASP A 115 -26.51 -4.15 -12.52
N VAL A 116 -25.21 -4.31 -12.78
CA VAL A 116 -24.69 -4.53 -14.14
C VAL A 116 -24.47 -6.03 -14.43
N GLY A 117 -24.48 -6.89 -13.40
CA GLY A 117 -24.22 -8.32 -13.52
C GLY A 117 -22.76 -8.64 -13.92
N TYR A 118 -22.43 -9.94 -13.97
CA TYR A 118 -21.06 -10.40 -14.22
C TYR A 118 -20.57 -10.06 -15.64
N GLN A 119 -19.30 -9.71 -15.74
CA GLN A 119 -18.65 -9.32 -16.99
C GLN A 119 -17.33 -10.05 -17.15
N SER A 120 -16.91 -10.37 -18.37
CA SER A 120 -15.63 -11.02 -18.57
C SER A 120 -14.93 -10.67 -19.87
N ASN A 121 -13.64 -11.04 -19.96
CA ASN A 121 -12.80 -10.83 -21.14
C ASN A 121 -12.69 -9.35 -21.51
N ILE A 122 -12.16 -8.55 -20.58
CA ILE A 122 -12.04 -7.10 -20.71
C ILE A 122 -10.57 -6.74 -20.73
N GLU A 123 -10.15 -5.99 -21.74
CA GLU A 123 -8.82 -5.38 -21.80
C GLU A 123 -8.96 -3.85 -21.88
N ILE A 124 -8.24 -3.12 -21.04
CA ILE A 124 -8.11 -1.66 -21.08
C ILE A 124 -6.63 -1.35 -21.21
N ALA A 125 -6.21 -0.82 -22.36
CA ALA A 125 -4.80 -0.65 -22.68
C ALA A 125 -4.52 0.77 -23.17
N GLY A 126 -3.59 1.48 -22.51
CA GLY A 126 -3.08 2.74 -23.00
C GLY A 126 -2.01 2.52 -24.09
N ALA A 127 -2.19 3.15 -25.25
CA ALA A 127 -1.14 3.23 -26.24
C ALA A 127 -0.14 4.30 -25.80
N GLY A 128 1.11 3.92 -25.49
CA GLY A 128 2.16 4.87 -25.12
C GLY A 128 1.96 5.55 -23.75
N GLN A 129 1.51 4.80 -22.74
CA GLN A 129 1.27 5.32 -21.37
C GLN A 129 0.32 6.53 -21.32
N ALA A 130 -0.89 6.37 -21.86
CA ALA A 130 -1.93 7.38 -21.78
C ALA A 130 -2.19 7.83 -20.33
N ILE A 131 -2.41 9.14 -20.14
CA ILE A 131 -2.54 9.77 -18.82
C ILE A 131 -3.99 10.13 -18.57
N LEU A 132 -4.62 9.57 -17.53
CA LEU A 132 -5.92 10.00 -17.02
C LEU A 132 -5.66 10.92 -15.84
N LYS A 133 -5.89 12.22 -16.02
CA LYS A 133 -5.59 13.25 -15.03
C LYS A 133 -6.85 13.94 -14.55
N TYR A 134 -7.12 13.88 -13.24
CA TYR A 134 -8.26 14.59 -12.66
C TYR A 134 -8.18 16.11 -12.93
N LYS A 135 -9.35 16.74 -13.10
CA LYS A 135 -9.45 18.19 -13.32
C LYS A 135 -8.97 18.99 -12.12
N ASP A 136 -8.52 20.22 -12.37
CA ASP A 136 -8.15 21.17 -11.32
C ASP A 136 -9.43 21.67 -10.61
N ASN A 137 -9.30 22.20 -9.40
CA ASN A 137 -10.35 22.81 -8.56
C ASN A 137 -11.48 21.88 -8.10
N MET A 138 -11.33 20.56 -8.23
CA MET A 138 -12.29 19.61 -7.65
C MET A 138 -12.20 19.63 -6.11
N GLN A 139 -13.31 19.34 -5.44
CA GLN A 139 -13.41 19.42 -3.98
C GLN A 139 -13.21 18.05 -3.33
N TYR A 140 -12.38 17.96 -2.30
CA TYR A 140 -12.09 16.69 -1.63
C TYR A 140 -11.88 16.88 -0.12
N GLY A 141 -12.57 16.08 0.69
CA GLY A 141 -12.57 16.23 2.15
C GLY A 141 -13.94 16.65 2.66
N TYR A 142 -13.99 17.46 3.71
CA TYR A 142 -15.24 17.88 4.34
C TYR A 142 -15.47 19.38 4.25
N PHE A 143 -16.70 19.77 3.93
CA PHE A 143 -17.10 21.14 3.68
C PHE A 143 -18.45 21.44 4.33
N THR A 144 -18.65 22.69 4.75
CA THR A 144 -19.98 23.21 5.02
C THR A 144 -20.81 23.22 3.73
N MET A 145 -22.13 23.29 3.84
CA MET A 145 -23.00 23.47 2.67
C MET A 145 -22.71 24.76 1.88
N ALA A 146 -22.10 25.77 2.51
CA ALA A 146 -21.63 26.98 1.85
C ALA A 146 -20.29 26.80 1.10
N GLY A 147 -19.69 25.60 1.13
CA GLY A 147 -18.43 25.27 0.47
C GLY A 147 -17.18 25.69 1.25
N MET A 148 -17.30 25.97 2.55
CA MET A 148 -16.14 26.29 3.39
C MET A 148 -15.53 25.00 3.96
N PRO A 149 -14.20 24.80 3.93
CA PRO A 149 -13.56 23.67 4.59
C PRO A 149 -13.99 23.54 6.06
N GLN A 150 -14.41 22.36 6.47
CA GLN A 150 -14.87 22.11 7.84
C GLN A 150 -14.28 20.81 8.38
N ASN A 151 -13.63 20.88 9.54
CA ASN A 151 -13.28 19.67 10.27
C ASN A 151 -14.54 19.07 10.89
N ILE A 152 -14.65 17.75 10.82
CA ILE A 152 -15.76 17.01 11.41
C ILE A 152 -15.26 16.17 12.58
N GLN A 153 -16.16 15.88 13.50
CA GLN A 153 -15.94 14.96 14.59
C GLN A 153 -17.15 14.03 14.62
N ALA A 154 -17.05 12.85 13.98
CA ALA A 154 -18.10 11.86 14.17
C ALA A 154 -17.91 11.22 15.55
N ALA A 155 -18.89 11.41 16.43
CA ALA A 155 -19.17 10.39 17.43
C ALA A 155 -19.66 9.13 16.69
N LYS A 156 -19.52 7.95 17.31
CA LYS A 156 -20.04 6.70 16.75
C LYS A 156 -21.54 6.87 16.41
N GLY A 157 -21.91 6.71 15.13
CA GLY A 157 -23.30 6.83 14.67
C GLY A 157 -23.71 8.19 14.10
N VAL A 158 -22.80 9.18 14.02
CA VAL A 158 -23.06 10.44 13.31
C VAL A 158 -22.82 10.25 11.81
N ASP A 159 -23.84 10.54 11.01
CA ASP A 159 -23.74 10.57 9.56
C ASP A 159 -22.97 11.82 9.10
N VAL A 160 -21.69 11.62 8.77
CA VAL A 160 -20.80 12.66 8.26
C VAL A 160 -20.73 12.69 6.74
N HIS A 161 -21.64 11.97 6.08
CA HIS A 161 -21.70 11.95 4.62
C HIS A 161 -22.18 13.30 4.08
N LYS A 162 -23.01 14.03 4.82
CA LYS A 162 -23.58 15.33 4.39
C LYS A 162 -22.53 16.38 4.07
N GLU A 163 -21.41 16.38 4.77
CA GLU A 163 -20.30 17.32 4.59
C GLU A 163 -19.26 16.82 3.58
N ALA A 164 -19.38 15.57 3.13
CA ALA A 164 -18.34 14.91 2.35
C ALA A 164 -18.29 15.34 0.88
N ALA A 165 -17.09 15.60 0.40
CA ALA A 165 -16.75 15.73 -1.01
C ALA A 165 -15.85 14.56 -1.45
N THR A 166 -16.34 13.74 -2.38
CA THR A 166 -15.63 12.59 -2.95
C THR A 166 -15.25 12.83 -4.41
N LEU A 167 -14.27 12.10 -4.93
CA LEU A 167 -13.84 12.17 -6.33
C LEU A 167 -14.07 10.84 -7.09
N GLY A 168 -14.52 9.80 -6.39
CA GLY A 168 -14.79 8.47 -6.97
C GLY A 168 -13.50 7.71 -7.29
N LYS A 169 -13.63 6.60 -8.02
CA LYS A 169 -12.51 5.72 -8.42
C LYS A 169 -12.08 6.06 -9.85
N CYS A 170 -10.78 6.11 -10.14
CA CYS A 170 -10.34 6.30 -11.52
C CYS A 170 -10.73 5.08 -12.36
N ILE A 171 -10.36 3.87 -11.93
CA ILE A 171 -10.88 2.64 -12.55
C ILE A 171 -11.54 1.77 -11.47
N ASN A 172 -12.81 1.48 -11.65
CA ASN A 172 -13.56 0.53 -10.83
C ASN A 172 -13.76 -0.77 -11.62
N ILE A 173 -13.31 -1.90 -11.04
CA ILE A 173 -13.53 -3.25 -11.54
C ILE A 173 -14.36 -3.99 -10.49
N PHE A 174 -15.63 -4.24 -10.82
CA PHE A 174 -16.58 -4.86 -9.89
C PHE A 174 -17.27 -6.06 -10.55
N ASN A 175 -17.29 -7.21 -9.88
CA ASN A 175 -17.97 -8.42 -10.36
C ASN A 175 -17.53 -8.86 -11.78
N CYS A 176 -16.22 -8.90 -12.01
CA CYS A 176 -15.63 -9.16 -13.33
C CYS A 176 -14.68 -10.38 -13.35
N GLY A 177 -14.49 -11.00 -14.51
CA GLY A 177 -13.54 -12.09 -14.75
C GLY A 177 -12.62 -11.87 -15.95
N ASN A 178 -11.36 -12.30 -15.87
CA ASN A 178 -10.38 -12.17 -16.97
C ASN A 178 -10.26 -10.71 -17.45
N VAL A 179 -9.79 -9.85 -16.55
CA VAL A 179 -9.59 -8.42 -16.80
C VAL A 179 -8.10 -8.12 -16.93
N ARG A 180 -7.72 -7.37 -17.96
CA ARG A 180 -6.36 -6.86 -18.16
C ARG A 180 -6.38 -5.34 -18.23
N ILE A 181 -5.60 -4.67 -17.39
CA ILE A 181 -5.39 -3.22 -17.46
C ILE A 181 -3.90 -2.98 -17.64
N SER A 182 -3.51 -2.18 -18.64
CA SER A 182 -2.09 -1.96 -18.89
C SER A 182 -1.73 -0.60 -19.47
N ASN A 183 -0.48 -0.20 -19.25
CA ASN A 183 0.17 0.94 -19.89
C ASN A 183 -0.58 2.26 -19.67
N LEU A 184 -0.87 2.61 -18.41
CA LEU A 184 -1.60 3.83 -18.04
C LEU A 184 -0.89 4.60 -16.93
N VAL A 185 -1.07 5.92 -16.94
CA VAL A 185 -0.80 6.78 -15.80
C VAL A 185 -2.13 7.34 -15.30
N LEU A 186 -2.49 6.99 -14.07
CA LEU A 186 -3.64 7.52 -13.35
C LEU A 186 -3.13 8.59 -12.40
N ASP A 187 -3.54 9.83 -12.59
CA ASP A 187 -3.08 11.00 -11.84
C ASP A 187 -4.26 11.66 -11.13
N GLY A 188 -4.35 11.46 -9.81
CA GLY A 188 -5.36 12.06 -8.95
C GLY A 188 -5.20 13.58 -8.77
N ASN A 189 -4.14 14.19 -9.32
CA ASN A 189 -3.93 15.63 -9.43
C ASN A 189 -3.82 16.40 -8.08
N PHE A 190 -3.46 15.72 -6.98
CA PHE A 190 -3.06 16.35 -5.70
C PHE A 190 -1.65 16.97 -5.73
N TYR A 191 -1.45 17.90 -6.65
CA TYR A 191 -0.32 18.83 -6.63
C TYR A 191 -0.73 20.10 -5.88
N PRO A 192 0.20 20.79 -5.18
CA PRO A 192 -0.11 21.97 -4.39
C PRO A 192 -1.00 22.99 -5.13
N GLY A 193 -2.16 23.30 -4.55
CA GLY A 193 -3.10 24.28 -5.08
C GLY A 193 -3.89 23.84 -6.32
N LYS A 194 -3.83 22.55 -6.70
CA LYS A 194 -4.62 22.01 -7.82
C LYS A 194 -5.98 21.49 -7.40
N MET A 195 -6.12 21.04 -6.16
CA MET A 195 -7.40 20.61 -5.58
C MET A 195 -7.88 21.56 -4.50
N LYS A 196 -9.19 21.65 -4.31
CA LYS A 196 -9.79 22.30 -3.15
C LYS A 196 -9.89 21.27 -2.03
N VAL A 197 -8.96 21.33 -1.09
CA VAL A 197 -8.92 20.41 0.05
C VAL A 197 -9.78 20.95 1.19
N GLY A 198 -10.77 20.16 1.61
CA GLY A 198 -11.66 20.46 2.72
C GLY A 198 -11.02 20.19 4.07
N GLY A 199 -11.82 20.26 5.13
CA GLY A 199 -11.40 19.81 6.44
C GLY A 199 -11.30 18.28 6.51
N ARG A 200 -11.01 17.78 7.70
CA ARG A 200 -10.74 16.36 7.99
C ARG A 200 -11.55 15.85 9.17
N HIS A 201 -11.63 14.53 9.30
CA HIS A 201 -12.08 13.88 10.52
C HIS A 201 -11.04 14.04 11.63
N LEU A 202 -11.48 14.56 12.79
CA LEU A 202 -10.61 14.88 13.93
C LEU A 202 -10.22 13.66 14.78
N ALA A 203 -10.96 12.55 14.69
CA ALA A 203 -10.50 11.31 15.32
C ALA A 203 -9.13 10.92 14.77
N ALA A 204 -8.21 10.61 15.69
CA ALA A 204 -6.86 10.17 15.38
C ALA A 204 -6.92 9.01 14.37
N SER A 205 -5.97 8.96 13.44
CA SER A 205 -5.85 7.96 12.36
C SER A 205 -6.92 7.96 11.26
N GLN A 206 -7.97 8.78 11.32
CA GLN A 206 -8.96 8.84 10.23
C GLN A 206 -8.62 9.90 9.19
N GLY A 207 -8.58 11.18 9.58
CA GLY A 207 -8.24 12.23 8.63
C GLY A 207 -9.29 12.38 7.51
N ILE A 208 -8.88 12.42 6.23
CA ILE A 208 -9.85 12.38 5.11
C ILE A 208 -9.99 10.94 4.60
N GLN A 209 -11.17 10.32 4.74
CA GLN A 209 -11.51 8.95 4.27
C GLN A 209 -12.59 8.97 3.17
N GLN A 210 -12.48 9.90 2.21
CA GLN A 210 -13.45 10.05 1.13
C GLN A 210 -12.98 9.37 -0.14
N GLU A 211 -13.88 8.75 -0.91
CA GLU A 211 -13.46 7.96 -2.08
C GLU A 211 -12.64 8.79 -3.08
N HIS A 212 -11.39 8.39 -3.27
CA HIS A 212 -10.51 8.83 -4.35
C HIS A 212 -9.38 7.84 -4.56
N TYR A 213 -9.63 6.81 -5.38
CA TYR A 213 -8.72 5.68 -5.60
C TYR A 213 -8.22 5.63 -7.04
N GLY A 214 -7.00 5.14 -7.26
CA GLY A 214 -6.50 4.84 -8.60
C GLY A 214 -7.24 3.67 -9.25
N ILE A 215 -7.02 2.46 -8.75
CA ILE A 215 -7.78 1.27 -9.17
C ILE A 215 -8.44 0.62 -7.97
N PHE A 216 -9.72 0.33 -8.09
CA PHE A 216 -10.51 -0.39 -7.11
C PHE A 216 -10.97 -1.73 -7.70
N ILE A 217 -10.65 -2.84 -7.02
CA ILE A 217 -11.02 -4.20 -7.44
C ILE A 217 -11.89 -4.83 -6.36
N ASN A 218 -13.10 -5.25 -6.74
CA ASN A 218 -14.04 -5.94 -5.87
C ASN A 218 -14.81 -7.05 -6.62
N TYR A 219 -15.17 -8.12 -5.91
CA TYR A 219 -15.87 -9.31 -6.40
C TYR A 219 -15.36 -9.85 -7.74
N SER A 220 -14.07 -9.74 -8.03
CA SER A 220 -13.52 -9.99 -9.37
C SER A 220 -12.42 -11.06 -9.36
N GLU A 221 -12.21 -11.73 -10.50
CA GLU A 221 -11.25 -12.83 -10.62
C GLU A 221 -10.41 -12.78 -11.89
N ASN A 222 -9.20 -13.33 -11.82
CA ASN A 222 -8.23 -13.33 -12.90
C ASN A 222 -8.01 -11.90 -13.45
N VAL A 223 -7.66 -10.98 -12.54
CA VAL A 223 -7.39 -9.57 -12.87
C VAL A 223 -5.89 -9.36 -12.92
N SER A 224 -5.40 -8.81 -14.04
CA SER A 224 -3.99 -8.46 -14.23
C SER A 224 -3.84 -6.97 -14.52
N ILE A 225 -3.01 -6.30 -13.73
CA ILE A 225 -2.65 -4.89 -13.87
C ILE A 225 -1.16 -4.82 -14.18
N SER A 226 -0.77 -4.22 -15.30
CA SER A 226 0.64 -4.20 -15.71
C SER A 226 1.11 -2.87 -16.28
N ASN A 227 2.30 -2.40 -15.89
CA ASN A 227 2.85 -1.11 -16.34
C ASN A 227 1.87 0.05 -16.10
N VAL A 228 1.30 0.12 -14.89
CA VAL A 228 0.37 1.18 -14.47
C VAL A 228 1.00 2.00 -13.35
N THR A 229 0.98 3.33 -13.51
CA THR A 229 1.30 4.27 -12.43
C THR A 229 0.01 4.86 -11.86
N ALA A 230 -0.26 4.69 -10.57
CA ALA A 230 -1.34 5.36 -9.85
C ALA A 230 -0.75 6.34 -8.84
N LYS A 231 -0.87 7.63 -9.11
CA LYS A 231 -0.22 8.67 -8.31
C LYS A 231 -1.16 9.77 -7.88
N ARG A 232 -0.80 10.42 -6.77
CA ARG A 232 -1.46 11.64 -6.28
C ARG A 232 -2.97 11.44 -6.02
N PHE A 233 -3.38 10.24 -5.62
CA PHE A 233 -4.74 9.97 -5.20
C PHE A 233 -4.99 10.41 -3.76
N GLY A 234 -6.26 10.66 -3.45
CA GLY A 234 -6.67 11.16 -2.14
C GLY A 234 -6.61 10.09 -1.07
N LEU A 235 -6.98 8.87 -1.46
CA LEU A 235 -6.78 7.65 -0.68
C LEU A 235 -5.66 6.83 -1.32
N ASP A 236 -6.00 5.66 -1.87
CA ASP A 236 -5.01 4.66 -2.27
C ASP A 236 -4.74 4.68 -3.77
N GLY A 237 -3.51 4.34 -4.15
CA GLY A 237 -3.19 4.05 -5.54
C GLY A 237 -3.96 2.82 -6.04
N PHE A 238 -3.92 1.73 -5.27
CA PHE A 238 -4.59 0.47 -5.59
C PHE A 238 -5.35 -0.06 -4.36
N LEU A 239 -6.61 -0.43 -4.52
CA LEU A 239 -7.43 -1.01 -3.45
C LEU A 239 -8.01 -2.34 -3.90
N ILE A 240 -7.68 -3.41 -3.17
CA ILE A 240 -8.25 -4.74 -3.34
C ILE A 240 -9.17 -5.01 -2.16
N PHE A 241 -10.48 -4.93 -2.41
CA PHE A 241 -11.50 -5.33 -1.47
C PHE A 241 -12.32 -6.43 -2.10
N ASN A 242 -11.77 -7.64 -2.20
CA ASN A 242 -12.33 -8.73 -2.98
C ASN A 242 -12.94 -9.77 -2.05
N ALA A 243 -14.10 -9.43 -1.46
CA ALA A 243 -14.76 -10.23 -0.44
C ALA A 243 -15.17 -11.61 -0.97
N SER A 244 -14.29 -12.60 -0.80
CA SER A 244 -14.49 -13.97 -1.28
C SER A 244 -13.63 -14.95 -0.50
N THR A 245 -14.18 -16.11 -0.20
CA THR A 245 -13.46 -17.25 0.37
C THR A 245 -12.76 -18.12 -0.68
N VAL A 246 -12.95 -17.80 -1.97
CA VAL A 246 -12.35 -18.49 -3.10
C VAL A 246 -11.14 -17.71 -3.59
N LYS A 247 -10.08 -18.40 -4.02
CA LYS A 247 -8.91 -17.78 -4.65
C LYS A 247 -9.30 -17.06 -5.94
N LYS A 248 -8.96 -15.77 -6.05
CA LYS A 248 -9.39 -14.90 -7.15
C LYS A 248 -8.28 -14.48 -8.11
N ASN A 249 -7.02 -14.82 -7.85
CA ASN A 249 -5.88 -14.60 -8.74
C ASN A 249 -5.80 -13.15 -9.25
N ILE A 250 -5.38 -12.25 -8.37
CA ILE A 250 -5.12 -10.85 -8.71
C ILE A 250 -3.62 -10.65 -8.87
N ARG A 251 -3.21 -10.03 -9.97
CA ARG A 251 -1.79 -9.86 -10.32
C ARG A 251 -1.47 -8.41 -10.68
N PHE A 252 -0.40 -7.90 -10.10
CA PHE A 252 0.20 -6.60 -10.42
C PHE A 252 1.64 -6.83 -10.89
N ASP A 253 2.02 -6.28 -12.04
CA ASP A 253 3.39 -6.37 -12.58
C ASP A 253 3.91 -5.01 -13.04
N ASN A 254 5.08 -4.61 -12.54
CA ASN A 254 5.72 -3.35 -12.95
C ASN A 254 4.80 -2.13 -12.75
N CYS A 255 4.07 -2.10 -11.63
CA CYS A 255 3.18 -0.99 -11.28
C CYS A 255 3.86 -0.05 -10.28
N VAL A 256 3.44 1.22 -10.29
CA VAL A 256 3.94 2.25 -9.40
C VAL A 256 2.77 2.91 -8.69
N ALA A 257 2.82 2.98 -7.36
CA ALA A 257 1.96 3.81 -6.55
C ALA A 257 2.79 4.94 -5.93
N ASP A 258 2.49 6.20 -6.23
CA ASP A 258 3.38 7.31 -5.86
C ASP A 258 2.64 8.55 -5.33
N TYR A 259 3.09 9.12 -4.22
CA TYR A 259 2.50 10.33 -3.61
C TYR A 259 0.99 10.24 -3.34
N ASN A 260 0.47 9.04 -3.07
CA ASN A 260 -0.94 8.86 -2.68
C ASN A 260 -1.15 9.29 -1.22
N GLY A 261 -2.33 9.79 -0.89
CA GLY A 261 -2.64 10.38 0.40
C GLY A 261 -2.74 9.37 1.54
N ARG A 262 -3.41 8.23 1.29
CA ARG A 262 -3.65 7.18 2.28
C ARG A 262 -2.70 6.01 2.14
N GLN A 263 -2.83 5.15 1.14
CA GLN A 263 -1.89 4.05 0.92
C GLN A 263 -1.32 4.04 -0.51
N GLY A 264 -0.18 3.38 -0.71
CA GLY A 264 0.23 2.98 -2.06
C GLY A 264 -0.69 1.87 -2.58
N MET A 265 -0.88 0.81 -1.78
CA MET A 265 -1.87 -0.23 -1.99
C MET A 265 -2.50 -0.71 -0.68
N SER A 266 -3.81 -0.93 -0.71
CA SER A 266 -4.56 -1.58 0.37
C SER A 266 -5.09 -2.93 -0.10
N ILE A 267 -4.99 -3.94 0.76
CA ILE A 267 -5.67 -5.22 0.60
C ILE A 267 -6.52 -5.43 1.84
N LEU A 268 -7.85 -5.47 1.68
CA LEU A 268 -8.81 -5.62 2.80
C LEU A 268 -9.30 -7.06 2.88
N PHE A 269 -9.50 -7.69 1.73
CA PHE A 269 -9.98 -9.06 1.62
C PHE A 269 -9.48 -9.64 0.29
N ALA A 270 -8.65 -10.70 0.34
CA ALA A 270 -8.22 -11.41 -0.86
C ALA A 270 -7.64 -12.80 -0.56
N ASP A 271 -7.80 -13.72 -1.52
CA ASP A 271 -7.03 -14.95 -1.62
C ASP A 271 -6.33 -15.02 -2.99
N GLY A 272 -4.99 -15.10 -2.97
CA GLY A 272 -4.18 -15.25 -4.17
C GLY A 272 -3.89 -13.92 -4.85
N VAL A 273 -2.99 -13.14 -4.26
CA VAL A 273 -2.50 -11.88 -4.85
C VAL A 273 -1.00 -12.00 -5.15
N GLN A 274 -0.60 -11.58 -6.34
CA GLN A 274 0.80 -11.55 -6.78
C GLN A 274 1.18 -10.12 -7.15
N VAL A 275 2.23 -9.60 -6.53
CA VAL A 275 2.73 -8.24 -6.78
C VAL A 275 4.21 -8.35 -7.14
N ASN A 276 4.54 -8.10 -8.40
CA ASN A 276 5.89 -8.32 -8.92
C ASN A 276 6.48 -7.03 -9.50
N ASN A 277 7.74 -6.73 -9.15
CA ASN A 277 8.47 -5.60 -9.72
C ASN A 277 7.78 -4.24 -9.51
N CYS A 278 6.99 -4.11 -8.44
CA CYS A 278 6.21 -2.90 -8.17
C CYS A 278 6.95 -1.94 -7.23
N LYS A 279 6.57 -0.66 -7.30
CA LYS A 279 7.10 0.39 -6.43
C LYS A 279 5.97 1.09 -5.69
N PHE A 280 6.11 1.24 -4.38
CA PHE A 280 5.18 1.97 -3.52
C PHE A 280 5.97 3.07 -2.83
N THR A 281 5.83 4.31 -3.29
CA THR A 281 6.73 5.41 -2.93
C THR A 281 6.00 6.65 -2.45
N ASN A 282 6.61 7.37 -1.50
CA ASN A 282 6.20 8.72 -1.11
C ASN A 282 4.75 8.83 -0.59
N THR A 283 4.14 7.74 -0.10
CA THR A 283 2.77 7.80 0.45
C THR A 283 2.70 8.80 1.60
N GLY A 284 1.69 9.67 1.59
CA GLY A 284 1.49 10.71 2.61
C GLY A 284 2.50 11.86 2.54
N MET A 285 3.38 11.90 1.54
CA MET A 285 4.37 12.96 1.35
C MET A 285 3.88 14.10 0.44
N GLY A 286 2.65 13.99 -0.08
CA GLY A 286 2.02 14.99 -0.94
C GLY A 286 1.31 16.11 -0.17
N GLU A 287 0.36 16.77 -0.84
CA GLU A 287 -0.50 17.81 -0.24
C GLU A 287 -1.41 17.22 0.86
N LEU A 288 -1.84 15.97 0.70
CA LEU A 288 -2.61 15.24 1.70
C LEU A 288 -1.70 14.49 2.67
N GLN A 289 -1.48 15.10 3.82
CA GLN A 289 -0.57 14.60 4.86
C GLN A 289 -1.29 13.98 6.07
N TYR A 290 -2.60 13.80 6.00
CA TYR A 290 -3.44 13.38 7.13
C TYR A 290 -4.58 12.49 6.65
N SER A 291 -4.30 11.45 5.85
CA SER A 291 -5.30 10.47 5.45
C SER A 291 -4.84 9.07 5.87
N GLY A 292 -5.52 8.48 6.85
CA GLY A 292 -5.27 7.11 7.30
C GLY A 292 -3.84 6.82 7.79
N LEU A 293 -3.38 5.58 7.53
CA LEU A 293 -2.10 5.08 8.02
C LEU A 293 -0.91 5.65 7.24
N GLN A 294 -1.02 6.04 5.96
CA GLN A 294 0.08 6.60 5.18
C GLN A 294 1.23 5.61 4.91
N ALA A 295 0.83 4.41 4.49
CA ALA A 295 1.66 3.25 4.24
C ALA A 295 2.00 3.04 2.76
N GLY A 296 3.16 2.43 2.50
CA GLY A 296 3.46 1.94 1.13
C GLY A 296 2.44 0.87 0.74
N VAL A 297 2.29 -0.14 1.58
CA VAL A 297 1.21 -1.14 1.51
C VAL A 297 0.60 -1.38 2.88
N ASP A 298 -0.71 -1.57 2.91
CA ASP A 298 -1.49 -1.93 4.10
C ASP A 298 -2.29 -3.21 3.84
N LEU A 299 -2.03 -4.25 4.63
CA LEU A 299 -2.84 -5.46 4.68
C LEU A 299 -3.81 -5.34 5.86
N GLU A 300 -4.99 -4.79 5.58
CA GLU A 300 -5.94 -4.27 6.58
C GLU A 300 -7.27 -5.04 6.55
N PRO A 301 -7.37 -6.27 7.09
CA PRO A 301 -8.65 -6.95 7.16
C PRO A 301 -9.53 -6.27 8.22
N GLU A 302 -10.22 -5.19 7.84
CA GLU A 302 -10.93 -4.28 8.74
C GLU A 302 -11.97 -4.99 9.63
N GLN A 303 -12.60 -6.05 9.12
CA GLN A 303 -13.63 -6.82 9.82
C GLN A 303 -13.13 -8.22 10.21
N SER A 304 -13.68 -8.78 11.29
CA SER A 304 -13.22 -10.04 11.88
C SER A 304 -13.40 -11.26 10.98
N ASP A 305 -14.33 -11.20 10.03
CA ASP A 305 -14.60 -12.20 9.00
C ASP A 305 -13.74 -12.04 7.74
N TYR A 306 -13.02 -10.91 7.60
CA TYR A 306 -12.14 -10.68 6.45
C TYR A 306 -10.87 -11.50 6.56
N VAL A 307 -10.49 -12.11 5.43
CA VAL A 307 -9.29 -12.94 5.34
C VAL A 307 -8.41 -12.46 4.19
N ILE A 308 -7.15 -12.23 4.50
CA ILE A 308 -6.09 -11.98 3.53
C ILE A 308 -5.16 -13.19 3.57
N GLN A 309 -5.06 -13.91 2.46
CA GLN A 309 -4.22 -15.09 2.37
C GLN A 309 -3.55 -15.28 1.01
N ASN A 310 -2.42 -15.98 1.04
CA ASN A 310 -1.68 -16.37 -0.17
C ASN A 310 -1.30 -15.14 -1.02
N VAL A 311 -0.69 -14.15 -0.37
CA VAL A 311 -0.23 -12.92 -1.00
C VAL A 311 1.29 -12.97 -1.13
N THR A 312 1.79 -12.62 -2.30
CA THR A 312 3.23 -12.63 -2.60
C THR A 312 3.66 -11.27 -3.15
N PHE A 313 4.75 -10.75 -2.63
CA PHE A 313 5.47 -9.59 -3.13
C PHE A 313 6.86 -10.06 -3.57
N ASN A 314 7.21 -9.83 -4.84
CA ASN A 314 8.47 -10.28 -5.39
C ASN A 314 9.18 -9.13 -6.12
N ASN A 315 10.43 -8.87 -5.75
CA ASN A 315 11.25 -7.82 -6.34
C ASN A 315 10.58 -6.42 -6.26
N CYS A 316 9.88 -6.14 -5.16
CA CYS A 316 9.18 -4.87 -4.95
C CYS A 316 10.01 -3.89 -4.10
N THR A 317 9.77 -2.60 -4.31
CA THR A 317 10.34 -1.51 -3.50
C THR A 317 9.23 -0.76 -2.76
N PHE A 318 9.41 -0.57 -1.46
CA PHE A 318 8.54 0.21 -0.59
C PHE A 318 9.40 1.30 0.04
N GLU A 319 9.20 2.56 -0.34
CA GLU A 319 10.14 3.61 0.02
C GLU A 319 9.49 4.94 0.41
N ASN A 320 9.99 5.55 1.47
CA ASN A 320 9.72 6.95 1.82
C ASN A 320 8.24 7.25 2.10
N SER A 321 7.53 6.30 2.69
CA SER A 321 6.17 6.54 3.20
C SER A 321 6.23 7.36 4.49
N ARG A 322 5.30 8.31 4.67
CA ARG A 322 5.28 9.20 5.83
C ARG A 322 5.19 8.41 7.14
N ASN A 323 4.43 7.32 7.19
CA ASN A 323 4.31 6.52 8.40
C ASN A 323 5.12 5.22 8.30
N THR A 324 4.63 4.27 7.48
CA THR A 324 5.21 2.92 7.39
C THR A 324 5.39 2.44 5.94
N SER A 325 6.43 1.69 5.61
CA SER A 325 6.58 1.17 4.25
C SER A 325 5.68 -0.04 3.99
N VAL A 326 5.61 -0.98 4.94
CA VAL A 326 4.70 -2.12 4.90
C VAL A 326 4.01 -2.25 6.25
N ALA A 327 2.68 -2.20 6.24
CA ALA A 327 1.83 -2.50 7.37
C ALA A 327 1.10 -3.83 7.16
N VAL A 328 1.20 -4.69 8.17
CA VAL A 328 0.39 -5.89 8.36
C VAL A 328 -0.07 -5.87 9.81
N SER A 329 -0.60 -4.75 10.27
CA SER A 329 -0.87 -4.47 11.68
C SER A 329 -2.29 -4.00 11.98
N SER A 330 -3.03 -3.62 10.94
CA SER A 330 -4.34 -3.01 10.99
C SER A 330 -5.47 -4.06 10.87
N GLY A 331 -6.66 -3.73 11.37
CA GLY A 331 -7.87 -4.54 11.19
C GLY A 331 -8.14 -5.61 12.25
N ALA A 332 -9.36 -6.15 12.23
CA ALA A 332 -9.86 -7.16 13.17
C ALA A 332 -9.82 -8.60 12.61
N GLY A 333 -9.59 -8.76 11.31
CA GLY A 333 -9.61 -10.04 10.62
C GLY A 333 -8.26 -10.78 10.61
N LYS A 334 -8.13 -11.71 9.66
CA LYS A 334 -7.02 -12.68 9.64
C LYS A 334 -6.11 -12.46 8.44
N VAL A 335 -4.81 -12.38 8.71
CA VAL A 335 -3.75 -12.38 7.68
C VAL A 335 -2.90 -13.64 7.84
N ARG A 336 -2.64 -14.37 6.74
CA ARG A 336 -1.75 -15.54 6.74
C ARG A 336 -1.14 -15.86 5.39
N ASN A 337 -0.01 -16.57 5.38
CA ASN A 337 0.68 -17.01 4.16
C ASN A 337 1.02 -15.82 3.26
N ILE A 338 1.74 -14.87 3.83
CA ILE A 338 2.23 -13.67 3.12
C ILE A 338 3.72 -13.83 2.91
N SER A 339 4.19 -13.66 1.69
CA SER A 339 5.63 -13.71 1.40
C SER A 339 6.13 -12.44 0.71
N PHE A 340 7.31 -12.00 1.14
CA PHE A 340 8.10 -10.95 0.53
C PHE A 340 9.43 -11.58 0.12
N THR A 341 9.76 -11.48 -1.16
CA THR A 341 11.00 -12.06 -1.72
C THR A 341 11.74 -11.01 -2.51
N LYS A 342 13.04 -10.84 -2.23
CA LYS A 342 13.90 -9.86 -2.94
C LYS A 342 13.37 -8.43 -2.86
N CYS A 343 12.72 -8.06 -1.75
CA CYS A 343 12.13 -6.74 -1.59
C CYS A 343 13.09 -5.76 -0.92
N ASN A 344 12.98 -4.49 -1.32
CA ASN A 344 13.62 -3.36 -0.64
C ASN A 344 12.56 -2.60 0.14
N ILE A 345 12.66 -2.60 1.47
CA ILE A 345 11.71 -2.00 2.39
C ILE A 345 12.44 -0.90 3.14
N ILE A 346 12.24 0.34 2.71
CA ILE A 346 13.07 1.48 3.08
C ILE A 346 12.19 2.57 3.69
N ASN A 347 12.30 2.78 4.99
CA ASN A 347 11.73 3.96 5.63
C ASN A 347 12.68 4.55 6.68
N VAL A 348 13.52 5.45 6.21
CA VAL A 348 14.49 6.19 7.04
C VAL A 348 14.24 7.70 6.94
N ASN A 349 12.98 8.09 6.74
CA ASN A 349 12.56 9.47 6.49
C ASN A 349 12.59 10.31 7.79
N THR A 350 13.02 11.57 7.71
CA THR A 350 12.95 12.53 8.82
C THR A 350 11.56 13.13 9.03
N VAL A 351 10.68 12.97 8.04
CA VAL A 351 9.28 13.38 8.12
C VAL A 351 8.41 12.16 8.42
N GLY A 352 7.87 12.10 9.63
CA GLY A 352 6.96 11.04 10.11
C GLY A 352 7.67 9.95 10.92
N ASN A 353 7.18 8.70 10.87
CA ASN A 353 7.50 7.68 11.89
C ASN A 353 8.69 6.76 11.54
N SER A 354 9.26 6.82 10.33
CA SER A 354 10.43 6.01 9.93
C SER A 354 10.24 4.48 10.08
N ILE A 355 9.01 3.97 9.95
CA ILE A 355 8.72 2.54 10.14
C ILE A 355 8.89 1.82 8.80
N ALA A 356 9.84 0.90 8.71
CA ALA A 356 10.02 0.06 7.53
C ALA A 356 8.95 -1.05 7.49
N LEU A 357 8.78 -1.72 8.63
CA LEU A 357 7.86 -2.84 8.80
C LEU A 357 7.03 -2.63 10.06
N ASP A 358 5.71 -2.74 9.94
CA ASP A 358 4.79 -2.82 11.07
C ASP A 358 3.98 -4.11 10.99
N ILE A 359 4.32 -5.10 11.83
CA ILE A 359 3.72 -6.43 11.82
C ILE A 359 2.90 -6.61 13.11
N GLY A 360 1.58 -6.74 12.94
CA GLY A 360 0.62 -7.02 14.01
C GLY A 360 0.56 -8.49 14.39
N ARG A 361 -0.59 -8.94 14.93
CA ARG A 361 -0.78 -10.29 15.48
C ARG A 361 -1.39 -11.25 14.45
N HIS A 362 -0.55 -11.80 13.58
CA HIS A 362 -0.93 -12.65 12.45
C HIS A 362 -0.05 -13.91 12.39
N LYS A 363 -0.16 -14.66 11.29
CA LYS A 363 0.56 -15.93 11.09
C LYS A 363 1.28 -15.95 9.74
N ALA A 364 2.33 -16.74 9.64
CA ALA A 364 2.99 -17.14 8.40
C ALA A 364 3.35 -15.97 7.50
N LEU A 365 4.00 -14.95 8.08
CA LEU A 365 4.68 -13.89 7.34
C LEU A 365 6.13 -14.29 7.06
N GLN A 366 6.53 -14.23 5.81
CA GLN A 366 7.82 -14.72 5.35
C GLN A 366 8.54 -13.65 4.56
N PHE A 367 9.78 -13.35 4.92
CA PHE A 367 10.67 -12.42 4.24
C PHE A 367 11.92 -13.19 3.83
N THR A 368 12.28 -13.13 2.55
CA THR A 368 13.42 -13.87 2.02
C THR A 368 14.22 -13.00 1.07
N ASP A 369 15.53 -12.90 1.27
CA ASP A 369 16.43 -12.07 0.46
C ASP A 369 16.02 -10.58 0.45
N CYS A 370 15.44 -10.07 1.56
CA CYS A 370 14.94 -8.70 1.65
C CYS A 370 15.95 -7.76 2.31
N ASN A 371 15.99 -6.51 1.84
CA ASN A 371 16.71 -5.44 2.50
C ASN A 371 15.73 -4.54 3.25
N ILE A 372 15.91 -4.38 4.55
CA ILE A 372 15.00 -3.69 5.46
C ILE A 372 15.78 -2.55 6.13
N TYR A 373 15.40 -1.31 5.82
CA TYR A 373 16.03 -0.10 6.31
C TYR A 373 15.03 0.76 7.08
N GLY A 374 15.21 0.94 8.39
CA GLY A 374 14.28 1.68 9.25
C GLY A 374 13.75 0.85 10.41
N TYR A 375 12.78 1.38 11.18
CA TYR A 375 12.22 0.66 12.33
C TYR A 375 11.43 -0.58 11.89
N VAL A 376 11.54 -1.64 12.68
CA VAL A 376 10.79 -2.88 12.47
C VAL A 376 9.99 -3.16 13.74
N LEU A 377 8.67 -3.04 13.63
CA LEU A 377 7.74 -3.36 14.70
C LEU A 377 7.20 -4.76 14.49
N ILE A 378 7.38 -5.64 15.48
CA ILE A 378 6.91 -7.03 15.40
C ILE A 378 6.16 -7.36 16.68
N ALA A 379 4.83 -7.43 16.57
CA ALA A 379 3.96 -7.92 17.63
C ALA A 379 4.03 -9.45 17.77
N GLN A 380 3.51 -9.96 18.90
CA GLN A 380 3.37 -11.39 19.13
C GLN A 380 2.59 -12.07 18.00
N SER A 381 3.18 -13.10 17.39
CA SER A 381 2.49 -13.90 16.39
C SER A 381 1.34 -14.69 17.03
N ASN A 382 0.24 -14.84 16.29
CA ASN A 382 -0.86 -15.73 16.68
C ASN A 382 -0.58 -17.21 16.33
N ALA A 383 0.63 -17.54 15.87
CA ALA A 383 1.06 -18.87 15.47
C ALA A 383 0.85 -19.93 16.56
N ALA A 384 0.37 -21.11 16.15
CA ALA A 384 0.29 -22.27 17.05
C ALA A 384 1.60 -23.06 17.09
N THR A 385 2.36 -23.03 15.98
CA THR A 385 3.63 -23.74 15.81
C THR A 385 4.68 -22.81 15.21
N ALA A 386 5.97 -23.16 15.35
CA ALA A 386 7.06 -22.41 14.75
C ALA A 386 6.92 -22.22 13.22
N SER A 387 6.33 -23.19 12.52
CA SER A 387 6.11 -23.11 11.06
C SER A 387 5.07 -22.08 10.64
N GLU A 388 4.15 -21.73 11.54
CA GLU A 388 3.17 -20.66 11.34
C GLU A 388 3.67 -19.30 11.82
N GLY A 389 4.89 -19.24 12.34
CA GLY A 389 5.50 -18.03 12.88
C GLY A 389 5.91 -17.02 11.82
N TYR A 390 6.65 -16.00 12.25
CA TYR A 390 7.27 -15.05 11.34
C TYR A 390 8.66 -15.53 10.97
N SER A 391 9.03 -15.44 9.69
CA SER A 391 10.33 -15.89 9.22
C SER A 391 11.03 -14.84 8.38
N PHE A 392 12.30 -14.58 8.72
CA PHE A 392 13.22 -13.77 7.95
C PHE A 392 14.40 -14.65 7.57
N LYS A 393 14.70 -14.76 6.27
CA LYS A 393 15.78 -15.60 5.75
C LYS A 393 16.64 -14.80 4.81
N ARG A 394 17.95 -14.74 5.05
CA ARG A 394 18.88 -13.98 4.20
C ARG A 394 18.50 -12.50 4.06
N CYS A 395 17.96 -11.93 5.12
CA CYS A 395 17.56 -10.53 5.14
C CYS A 395 18.66 -9.64 5.71
N LEU A 396 18.74 -8.42 5.21
CA LEU A 396 19.52 -7.34 5.80
C LEU A 396 18.59 -6.45 6.62
N PHE A 397 18.97 -6.18 7.87
CA PHE A 397 18.37 -5.16 8.72
C PHE A 397 19.39 -4.06 8.96
N SER A 398 19.03 -2.81 8.67
CA SER A 398 19.91 -1.67 8.93
C SER A 398 19.13 -0.41 9.30
N ASP A 399 19.76 0.45 10.09
CA ASP A 399 19.31 1.83 10.35
C ASP A 399 20.00 2.84 9.43
N CYS A 400 20.81 2.37 8.48
CA CYS A 400 21.57 3.19 7.55
C CYS A 400 21.21 2.85 6.09
N TYR A 401 20.63 3.80 5.37
CA TYR A 401 20.35 3.66 3.94
C TYR A 401 21.24 4.60 3.11
N TYR A 402 22.18 4.00 2.37
CA TYR A 402 23.19 4.72 1.58
C TYR A 402 22.57 5.28 0.29
N GLY A 403 22.30 6.59 0.23
CA GLY A 403 21.76 7.22 -0.99
C GLY A 403 20.94 8.51 -0.76
N LYS A 404 20.60 8.82 0.50
CA LYS A 404 20.02 10.10 0.90
C LYS A 404 20.92 10.67 2.01
N SER A 405 21.33 11.93 1.86
CA SER A 405 22.33 12.59 2.71
C SER A 405 22.13 12.32 4.20
N ARG A 406 23.24 12.12 4.92
CA ARG A 406 23.36 12.05 6.39
C ARG A 406 22.21 12.80 7.09
N GLN A 407 21.20 12.09 7.56
CA GLN A 407 20.35 12.61 8.60
C GLN A 407 20.32 11.57 9.71
N SER A 408 21.17 11.86 10.69
CA SER A 408 21.19 11.21 11.99
C SER A 408 19.76 11.13 12.50
N LEU A 409 19.21 9.91 12.52
CA LEU A 409 17.89 9.66 13.06
C LEU A 409 17.95 9.93 14.59
N VAL A 410 16.90 10.58 15.08
CA VAL A 410 16.60 11.02 16.45
C VAL A 410 16.82 9.91 17.52
N PRO A 411 16.83 10.28 18.82
CA PRO A 411 17.96 10.05 19.72
C PRO A 411 18.34 8.56 19.88
N THR A 412 19.61 8.41 20.21
CA THR A 412 20.47 7.23 20.43
C THR A 412 20.02 6.21 21.48
N SER A 413 18.76 6.23 21.89
CA SER A 413 18.13 5.27 22.81
C SER A 413 17.15 4.30 22.13
N THR A 414 16.99 4.36 20.80
CA THR A 414 15.96 3.59 20.08
C THR A 414 16.47 2.23 19.56
N ILE A 415 15.56 1.26 19.53
CA ILE A 415 15.79 -0.13 19.13
C ILE A 415 15.38 -0.27 17.66
N LEU A 416 16.19 -0.95 16.84
CA LEU A 416 15.87 -1.22 15.44
C LEU A 416 14.64 -2.12 15.33
N ILE A 417 14.60 -3.17 16.15
CA ILE A 417 13.49 -4.11 16.20
C ILE A 417 12.77 -4.06 17.55
N TYR A 418 11.49 -3.70 17.52
CA TYR A 418 10.71 -3.36 18.71
C TYR A 418 9.39 -4.14 18.77
N PRO A 419 9.02 -4.71 19.93
CA PRO A 419 7.68 -5.24 20.15
C PRO A 419 6.69 -4.10 20.52
N PRO A 420 5.65 -3.82 19.70
CA PRO A 420 4.71 -2.73 19.97
C PRO A 420 3.89 -2.95 21.25
N GLY A 421 3.61 -1.85 21.98
CA GLY A 421 2.68 -1.84 23.11
C GLY A 421 3.21 -2.43 24.43
N GLY A 422 4.52 -2.58 24.59
CA GLY A 422 5.14 -3.08 25.83
C GLY A 422 4.99 -4.59 26.07
N ASN A 423 4.30 -5.31 25.18
CA ASN A 423 4.18 -6.75 25.25
C ASN A 423 5.43 -7.40 24.61
N GLN A 424 6.41 -7.78 25.43
CA GLN A 424 7.73 -8.26 25.00
C GLN A 424 7.72 -9.65 24.32
N ASN A 425 6.54 -10.25 24.10
CA ASN A 425 6.38 -11.62 23.64
C ASN A 425 6.61 -11.77 22.12
N TRP A 426 7.83 -12.15 21.79
CA TRP A 426 8.32 -12.62 20.50
C TRP A 426 8.19 -14.13 20.39
N ASP A 427 6.97 -14.63 20.26
CA ASP A 427 6.75 -16.06 20.05
C ASP A 427 6.93 -16.43 18.57
N TYR A 428 7.65 -17.52 18.31
CA TYR A 428 7.80 -18.12 16.98
C TYR A 428 8.33 -17.17 15.88
N VAL A 429 9.24 -16.26 16.20
CA VAL A 429 9.98 -15.46 15.21
C VAL A 429 11.29 -16.17 14.88
N THR A 430 11.52 -16.46 13.60
CA THR A 430 12.75 -17.08 13.10
C THR A 430 13.52 -16.10 12.23
N MET A 431 14.79 -15.87 12.57
CA MET A 431 15.73 -15.08 11.77
C MET A 431 16.93 -15.96 11.44
N ASP A 432 17.07 -16.33 10.17
CA ASP A 432 18.11 -17.27 9.73
C ASP A 432 18.97 -16.68 8.62
N ASN A 433 20.28 -16.82 8.76
CA ASN A 433 21.27 -16.27 7.83
C ASN A 433 21.06 -14.77 7.56
N CYS A 434 20.65 -14.01 8.56
CA CYS A 434 20.37 -12.58 8.44
C CYS A 434 21.61 -11.75 8.82
N THR A 435 21.67 -10.54 8.30
CA THR A 435 22.68 -9.54 8.71
C THR A 435 21.99 -8.36 9.38
N PHE A 436 22.44 -8.00 10.57
CA PHE A 436 22.06 -6.79 11.27
C PHE A 436 23.25 -5.83 11.19
N ASP A 437 23.14 -4.78 10.37
CA ASP A 437 24.19 -3.76 10.24
C ASP A 437 23.69 -2.45 10.84
N VAL A 438 23.88 -2.30 12.15
CA VAL A 438 23.24 -1.27 12.97
C VAL A 438 24.28 -0.25 13.45
N TYR A 439 24.08 1.02 13.11
CA TYR A 439 25.05 2.10 13.24
C TYR A 439 24.79 3.01 14.43
N THR A 440 23.52 3.38 14.66
CA THR A 440 23.11 4.37 15.66
C THR A 440 22.17 3.79 16.71
N LYS A 441 21.51 2.66 16.42
CA LYS A 441 20.51 2.01 17.28
C LYS A 441 21.03 0.74 17.99
N ARG A 442 20.21 0.22 18.93
CA ARG A 442 20.32 -1.16 19.43
C ARG A 442 19.71 -2.11 18.39
N PRO A 443 20.33 -3.24 18.00
CA PRO A 443 19.66 -4.20 17.11
C PRO A 443 18.33 -4.69 17.71
N TRP A 444 18.37 -5.12 18.98
CA TRP A 444 17.20 -5.46 19.78
C TRP A 444 17.47 -5.23 21.27
N HIS A 445 16.42 -5.11 22.08
CA HIS A 445 16.52 -4.96 23.53
C HIS A 445 15.22 -5.42 24.21
N TYR A 446 15.33 -6.24 25.25
CA TYR A 446 14.22 -6.90 25.95
C TYR A 446 13.28 -7.72 25.04
N LEU A 447 13.85 -8.56 24.16
CA LEU A 447 13.05 -9.55 23.44
C LEU A 447 12.79 -10.77 24.32
N LYS A 448 11.56 -11.27 24.35
CA LYS A 448 11.22 -12.45 25.16
C LYS A 448 10.33 -13.43 24.40
N SER A 449 10.62 -14.73 24.41
CA SER A 449 9.60 -15.74 24.04
C SER A 449 9.04 -16.44 25.26
N ALA A 450 7.80 -16.93 25.15
CA ALA A 450 7.25 -17.85 26.13
C ALA A 450 7.96 -19.22 26.08
N PRO A 451 8.14 -19.91 27.21
CA PRO A 451 8.62 -21.30 27.23
C PRO A 451 7.80 -22.19 26.29
N GLY A 452 8.47 -23.03 25.50
CA GLY A 452 7.82 -23.86 24.47
C GLY A 452 7.38 -23.13 23.19
N ARG A 453 7.53 -21.80 23.13
CA ARG A 453 7.22 -20.96 21.95
C ARG A 453 8.41 -20.14 21.47
N MET A 454 9.60 -20.72 21.61
CA MET A 454 10.86 -20.02 21.44
C MET A 454 11.00 -19.41 20.04
N SER A 455 11.39 -18.14 20.01
CA SER A 455 11.98 -17.53 18.82
C SER A 455 13.42 -18.03 18.63
N ARG A 456 13.92 -17.94 17.38
CA ARG A 456 15.25 -18.41 17.02
C ARG A 456 15.97 -17.41 16.13
N ILE A 457 17.21 -17.10 16.46
CA ILE A 457 18.14 -16.40 15.57
C ILE A 457 19.33 -17.33 15.32
N SER A 458 19.56 -17.68 14.05
CA SER A 458 20.61 -18.61 13.67
C SER A 458 21.42 -18.15 12.47
N ASN A 459 22.67 -18.61 12.39
CA ASN A 459 23.56 -18.40 11.25
C ASN A 459 23.74 -16.92 10.87
N SER A 460 23.49 -16.00 11.79
CA SER A 460 23.35 -14.58 11.49
C SER A 460 24.59 -13.79 11.94
N ILE A 461 24.79 -12.64 11.30
CA ILE A 461 25.87 -11.70 11.64
C ILE A 461 25.26 -10.43 12.21
N ILE A 462 25.70 -10.05 13.41
CA ILE A 462 25.17 -8.89 14.14
C ILE A 462 26.31 -7.88 14.34
N TYR A 463 26.27 -6.78 13.60
CA TYR A 463 27.09 -5.60 13.84
C TYR A 463 26.33 -4.61 14.70
N ALA A 464 26.59 -4.61 16.01
CA ALA A 464 26.00 -3.68 16.95
C ALA A 464 26.95 -2.49 17.16
N ASN A 465 27.01 -1.60 16.17
CA ASN A 465 27.94 -0.47 16.17
C ASN A 465 27.38 0.73 16.96
N GLY A 466 26.08 0.70 17.30
CA GLY A 466 25.36 1.75 18.01
C GLY A 466 25.88 2.03 19.42
N GLY A 467 25.86 3.32 19.78
CA GLY A 467 26.01 3.79 21.16
C GLY A 467 27.35 4.44 21.53
N LYS A 468 27.76 5.54 20.88
CA LYS A 468 28.65 6.52 21.57
C LYS A 468 27.85 7.51 22.42
N GLU A 469 26.53 7.56 22.23
CA GLU A 469 25.60 8.49 22.89
C GLU A 469 24.45 7.72 23.57
N ILE A 470 24.68 6.52 24.11
CA ILE A 470 23.73 6.01 25.12
C ILE A 470 23.91 6.92 26.33
N THR A 471 23.13 8.00 26.39
CA THR A 471 23.16 8.93 27.51
C THR A 471 22.47 8.25 28.69
N GLY A 472 23.27 7.60 29.54
CA GLY A 472 22.82 6.89 30.72
C GLY A 472 23.76 5.73 31.09
N ASN A 473 23.71 5.26 32.32
CA ASN A 473 24.56 4.18 32.85
C ASN A 473 24.26 2.78 32.25
N ASP A 474 23.42 2.66 31.21
CA ASP A 474 23.02 1.37 30.64
C ASP A 474 23.87 1.00 29.40
N ASN A 475 24.93 0.23 29.65
CA ASN A 475 25.80 -0.28 28.60
C ASN A 475 25.21 -1.48 27.83
N THR A 476 23.98 -1.92 28.13
CA THR A 476 23.36 -3.11 27.53
C THR A 476 22.87 -2.84 26.10
N ILE A 477 23.63 -3.28 25.10
CA ILE A 477 23.28 -3.05 23.68
C ILE A 477 22.35 -4.13 23.13
N LEU A 478 22.38 -5.33 23.73
CA LEU A 478 21.54 -6.46 23.41
C LEU A 478 20.99 -7.05 24.70
N GLN A 479 19.70 -7.36 24.71
CA GLN A 479 19.07 -8.07 25.81
C GLN A 479 17.92 -8.92 25.31
N ASP A 480 17.89 -10.18 25.73
CA ASP A 480 16.80 -11.09 25.43
C ASP A 480 16.60 -12.16 26.52
N ASP A 481 15.43 -12.78 26.50
CA ASP A 481 14.99 -13.81 27.44
C ASP A 481 14.33 -14.97 26.67
N ASN A 482 14.84 -16.19 26.88
CA ASN A 482 14.29 -17.41 26.28
C ASN A 482 14.25 -17.42 24.73
N ILE A 483 15.21 -16.78 24.05
CA ILE A 483 15.42 -16.85 22.59
C ILE A 483 16.48 -17.92 22.26
N SER A 484 16.27 -18.79 21.27
CA SER A 484 17.31 -19.70 20.80
C SER A 484 18.33 -18.97 19.93
N LEU A 485 19.62 -19.08 20.26
CA LEU A 485 20.71 -18.44 19.54
C LEU A 485 21.76 -19.47 19.14
N GLU A 486 21.93 -19.68 17.85
CA GLU A 486 22.77 -20.77 17.33
C GLU A 486 23.64 -20.30 16.16
N ASN A 487 24.95 -20.55 16.23
CA ASN A 487 25.89 -20.26 15.16
C ASN A 487 25.87 -18.81 14.66
N ASN A 488 25.67 -17.85 15.57
CA ASN A 488 25.72 -16.43 15.24
C ASN A 488 27.11 -15.83 15.49
N THR A 489 27.44 -14.78 14.74
CA THR A 489 28.61 -13.95 15.00
C THR A 489 28.19 -12.53 15.38
N PHE A 490 28.54 -12.12 16.60
CA PHE A 490 28.29 -10.77 17.10
C PHE A 490 29.59 -9.95 17.04
N TYR A 491 29.47 -8.70 16.59
CA TYR A 491 30.51 -7.69 16.66
C TYR A 491 30.02 -6.57 17.56
N LEU A 492 30.58 -6.48 18.76
CA LEU A 492 30.19 -5.52 19.79
C LEU A 492 31.36 -4.57 20.09
N ARG A 493 31.06 -3.34 20.51
CA ARG A 493 32.07 -2.45 21.11
C ARG A 493 32.55 -3.02 22.44
N SER A 494 33.77 -2.65 22.85
CA SER A 494 34.30 -3.03 24.17
C SER A 494 33.42 -2.55 25.30
N GLU A 495 32.84 -1.35 25.18
CA GLU A 495 32.03 -0.68 26.19
C GLU A 495 30.64 -1.34 26.36
N SER A 496 30.20 -2.15 25.41
CA SER A 496 28.83 -2.67 25.37
C SER A 496 28.69 -4.02 26.06
N ALA A 497 27.55 -4.24 26.72
CA ALA A 497 27.17 -5.51 27.32
C ALA A 497 26.12 -6.26 26.49
N TYR A 498 26.12 -7.58 26.60
CA TYR A 498 25.08 -8.47 26.11
C TYR A 498 24.55 -9.35 27.25
N ILE A 499 23.23 -9.32 27.48
CA ILE A 499 22.50 -10.10 28.48
C ILE A 499 21.54 -11.08 27.81
N HIS A 500 21.60 -12.36 28.20
CA HIS A 500 20.68 -13.41 27.74
C HIS A 500 20.11 -14.17 28.94
N GLY A 501 18.78 -14.25 29.07
CA GLY A 501 18.10 -14.95 30.16
C GLY A 501 18.51 -14.42 31.55
N GLY A 502 18.70 -13.09 31.65
CA GLY A 502 19.17 -12.43 32.88
C GLY A 502 20.66 -12.63 33.21
N LYS A 503 21.42 -13.36 32.39
CA LYS A 503 22.86 -13.58 32.58
C LYS A 503 23.67 -12.72 31.63
N THR A 504 24.71 -12.07 32.15
CA THR A 504 25.69 -11.35 31.33
C THR A 504 26.52 -12.36 30.54
N ILE A 505 26.31 -12.39 29.22
CA ILE A 505 27.08 -13.25 28.30
C ILE A 505 28.37 -12.55 27.89
N ALA A 506 28.31 -11.24 27.66
CA ALA A 506 29.45 -10.43 27.30
C ALA A 506 29.42 -9.15 28.16
N PRO A 507 30.33 -8.96 29.13
CA PRO A 507 30.31 -7.79 30.01
C PRO A 507 30.73 -6.51 29.29
N ALA A 508 30.27 -5.35 29.77
CA ALA A 508 30.79 -4.07 29.32
C ALA A 508 32.28 -3.91 29.67
N ASN A 509 32.97 -3.00 28.98
CA ASN A 509 34.37 -2.64 29.14
C ASN A 509 35.34 -3.84 29.04
N SER A 510 35.07 -4.75 28.08
CA SER A 510 35.88 -5.96 27.85
C SER A 510 36.32 -6.06 26.39
N THR A 511 37.56 -6.50 26.18
CA THR A 511 38.14 -6.75 24.84
C THR A 511 38.20 -8.24 24.48
N ALA A 512 37.81 -9.13 25.40
CA ALA A 512 37.87 -10.56 25.20
C ALA A 512 36.80 -11.04 24.20
N GLU A 513 37.19 -11.93 23.29
CA GLU A 513 36.26 -12.73 22.50
C GLU A 513 35.55 -13.74 23.42
N VAL A 514 34.24 -13.88 23.26
CA VAL A 514 33.43 -14.86 24.01
C VAL A 514 32.85 -15.89 23.05
N LYS A 515 33.01 -17.18 23.37
CA LYS A 515 32.29 -18.27 22.71
C LYS A 515 31.21 -18.78 23.66
N TRP A 516 29.96 -18.83 23.19
CA TRP A 516 28.81 -19.17 24.03
C TRP A 516 27.73 -19.86 23.20
N ASN A 517 27.37 -21.10 23.57
CA ASN A 517 26.33 -21.91 22.90
C ASN A 517 26.47 -21.96 21.36
N GLY A 518 27.70 -22.13 20.86
CA GLY A 518 27.99 -22.15 19.42
C GLY A 518 28.00 -20.76 18.76
N ASN A 519 27.72 -19.69 19.50
CA ASN A 519 27.86 -18.31 19.04
C ASN A 519 29.27 -17.77 19.32
N THR A 520 29.71 -16.82 18.51
CA THR A 520 30.98 -16.09 18.70
C THR A 520 30.70 -14.60 18.88
N ILE A 521 31.22 -14.00 19.94
CA ILE A 521 31.11 -12.57 20.24
C ILE A 521 32.50 -11.96 20.15
N ARG A 522 32.73 -11.17 19.11
CA ARG A 522 33.96 -10.44 18.85
C ARG A 522 33.86 -9.02 19.36
N ARG A 523 34.97 -8.52 19.89
CA ARG A 523 35.10 -7.14 20.37
C ARG A 523 35.83 -6.28 19.37
N TRP A 524 35.31 -5.08 19.14
CA TRP A 524 36.07 -4.05 18.44
C TRP A 524 36.98 -3.32 19.43
N GLY A 525 38.29 -3.55 19.31
CA GLY A 525 39.32 -2.81 20.04
C GLY A 525 39.49 -1.40 19.50
N GLY A 526 39.79 -0.45 20.39
CA GLY A 526 39.71 1.01 20.21
C GLY A 526 40.61 1.69 19.16
N ARG A 527 40.79 1.13 17.96
CA ARG A 527 41.47 1.83 16.83
C ARG A 527 40.82 1.68 15.46
N THR A 528 39.89 0.74 15.26
CA THR A 528 39.08 0.74 14.03
C THR A 528 37.91 1.69 14.24
N PRO A 529 37.75 2.77 13.42
CA PRO A 529 36.58 3.62 13.55
C PRO A 529 35.34 2.74 13.47
N ALA A 530 34.39 2.93 14.39
CA ALA A 530 33.06 2.35 14.24
C ALA A 530 32.63 2.58 12.79
N ARG A 531 32.13 1.54 12.10
CA ARG A 531 31.64 1.69 10.72
C ARG A 531 30.73 2.92 10.73
N GLN A 532 31.07 3.92 9.92
CA GLN A 532 30.28 5.15 9.84
C GLN A 532 29.24 4.97 8.75
N CYS A 533 28.01 5.40 9.02
CA CYS A 533 26.99 5.53 7.98
C CYS A 533 27.36 6.73 7.08
N THR A 534 28.21 6.51 6.08
CA THR A 534 28.66 7.54 5.12
C THR A 534 27.98 7.39 3.77
N ALA A 535 27.36 8.46 3.27
CA ALA A 535 26.83 8.49 1.91
C ALA A 535 27.93 8.19 0.88
N GLY A 536 27.66 7.31 -0.09
CA GLY A 536 28.51 7.11 -1.26
C GLY A 536 29.39 5.85 -1.31
N THR A 537 29.40 4.99 -0.29
CA THR A 537 30.05 3.67 -0.40
C THR A 537 29.01 2.58 -0.54
N SER A 538 28.54 2.34 -1.77
CA SER A 538 27.87 1.09 -2.10
C SER A 538 28.82 -0.06 -1.80
N ARG A 539 28.53 -0.91 -0.81
CA ARG A 539 29.16 -2.23 -0.81
C ARG A 539 28.43 -3.11 -1.82
N PRO A 540 29.12 -3.68 -2.82
CA PRO A 540 28.55 -4.72 -3.63
C PRO A 540 28.55 -6.03 -2.85
N ARG A 541 27.36 -6.65 -2.82
CA ARG A 541 27.01 -8.06 -2.54
C ARG A 541 27.43 -8.68 -1.21
#